data_AF-A0A2L1J9L9-F1
#
_entry.id   AF-A0A2L1J9L9-F1
#
_cell.length_a   1.000
_cell.length_b   1.000
_cell.length_c   1.000
_cell.angle_alpha   90.00
_cell.angle_beta   90.00
_cell.angle_gamma   90.00
#
_symmetry.space_group_name_H-M   'P 1'
#
loop_
_entity.id
_entity.type
_entity.pdbx_description
1 polymer ?
#
loop_
_entity_poly.entity_id
_entity_poly.type
_entity_poly.pdbx_seq_one_letter_code
_entity_poly.pdbx_strand_id
1 'polypeptide(L)'
;MISVPDPDWMVPEGSTAKAPMIKAKDPKAKPPLVEVPNPDCNLPPAGQLLEITQAEYQALFAAQAQGKVIQAVEGRPVALDPPPLTWEQVRAGHVTSVQLFLDQTAKKAGYSDLKDAISYADEPAVPKFQADGVAFRTWRSLCWAYCYDQLTAIEQGKRKTPSSSDLVAELPVLVLPNA
;
A
#
# COMPACT_ATOMS: atom_id res chain seq x y z
N MET A 1 -49.47 8.51 4.28
CA MET A 1 -49.05 9.69 5.07
C MET A 1 -49.80 9.66 6.38
N ILE A 2 -49.14 9.91 7.50
CA ILE A 2 -49.75 10.06 8.82
C ILE A 2 -49.91 11.54 9.14
N SER A 3 -50.97 11.89 9.87
CA SER A 3 -51.11 13.25 10.42
C SER A 3 -50.37 13.33 11.73
N VAL A 4 -49.33 14.17 11.79
CA VAL A 4 -48.55 14.43 13.01
C VAL A 4 -48.65 15.92 13.37
N PRO A 5 -48.59 16.30 14.65
CA PRO A 5 -48.46 17.70 15.03
C PRO A 5 -47.22 18.29 14.36
N ASP A 6 -47.34 19.50 13.82
CA ASP A 6 -46.22 20.22 13.21
C ASP A 6 -45.08 20.39 14.23
N PRO A 7 -43.93 19.71 14.04
CA PRO A 7 -42.85 19.72 15.02
C PRO A 7 -42.16 21.09 15.10
N ASP A 8 -42.32 21.93 14.08
CA ASP A 8 -41.72 23.26 14.00
C ASP A 8 -42.68 24.36 14.49
N TRP A 9 -43.90 24.01 14.92
CA TRP A 9 -44.88 24.97 15.43
C TRP A 9 -44.64 25.33 16.90
N MET A 10 -44.49 26.62 17.15
CA MET A 10 -44.34 27.19 18.49
C MET A 10 -45.65 27.84 18.94
N VAL A 11 -46.04 27.57 20.20
CA VAL A 11 -47.22 28.20 20.79
C VAL A 11 -46.99 29.69 21.03
N PRO A 12 -47.87 30.60 20.58
CA PRO A 12 -47.79 32.01 20.93
C PRO A 12 -47.97 32.22 22.44
N GLU A 13 -47.20 33.14 23.02
CA GLU A 13 -47.17 33.41 24.45
C GLU A 13 -48.58 33.78 24.97
N GLY A 14 -49.07 33.04 25.97
CA GLY A 14 -50.42 33.23 26.54
C GLY A 14 -51.56 32.49 25.81
N SER A 15 -51.27 31.70 24.77
CA SER A 15 -52.27 30.93 24.02
C SER A 15 -52.33 29.45 24.44
N THR A 16 -53.52 28.86 24.40
CA THR A 16 -53.74 27.40 24.58
C THR A 16 -53.94 26.66 23.25
N ALA A 17 -53.63 27.32 22.14
CA ALA A 17 -53.75 26.72 20.82
C ALA A 17 -52.92 25.42 20.71
N LYS A 18 -53.44 24.44 19.97
CA LYS A 18 -52.71 23.20 19.66
C LYS A 18 -52.02 23.32 18.32
N ALA A 19 -50.89 22.65 18.17
CA ALA A 19 -50.14 22.62 16.93
C ALA A 19 -51.02 22.14 15.76
N PRO A 20 -50.94 22.78 14.58
CA PRO A 20 -51.63 22.30 13.40
C PRO A 20 -51.08 20.92 13.00
N MET A 21 -51.97 20.07 12.48
CA MET A 21 -51.58 18.72 12.06
C MET A 21 -51.07 18.76 10.62
N ILE A 22 -49.83 18.32 10.38
CA ILE A 22 -49.22 18.19 9.05
C ILE A 22 -49.22 16.74 8.59
N LYS A 23 -49.22 16.54 7.26
CA LYS A 23 -49.12 15.20 6.67
C LYS A 23 -47.65 14.80 6.49
N ALA A 24 -47.17 13.86 7.29
CA ALA A 24 -45.84 13.28 7.18
C ALA A 24 -45.88 11.91 6.49
N LYS A 25 -44.76 11.48 5.90
CA LYS A 25 -44.62 10.08 5.45
C LYS A 25 -44.61 9.17 6.69
N ASP A 26 -45.33 8.05 6.62
CA ASP A 26 -45.41 7.11 7.73
C ASP A 26 -44.10 6.30 7.81
N PRO A 27 -43.30 6.43 8.87
CA PRO A 27 -42.05 5.70 9.03
C PRO A 27 -42.26 4.19 9.28
N LYS A 28 -43.48 3.76 9.62
CA LYS A 28 -43.86 2.35 9.75
C LYS A 28 -44.50 1.78 8.48
N ALA A 29 -44.67 2.60 7.43
CA ALA A 29 -45.17 2.10 6.16
C ALA A 29 -44.14 1.13 5.57
N LYS A 30 -44.56 -0.12 5.35
CA LYS A 30 -43.77 -1.09 4.61
C LYS A 30 -43.92 -0.75 3.12
N PRO A 31 -42.84 -0.33 2.42
CA PRO A 31 -42.93 -0.11 0.99
C PRO A 31 -43.29 -1.44 0.29
N PRO A 32 -43.98 -1.39 -0.85
CA PRO A 32 -44.23 -2.60 -1.63
C PRO A 32 -42.90 -3.18 -2.09
N LEU A 33 -42.75 -4.51 -1.96
CA LEU A 33 -41.64 -5.23 -2.57
C LEU A 33 -41.86 -5.22 -4.09
N VAL A 34 -40.88 -4.78 -4.85
CA VAL A 34 -40.93 -4.80 -6.33
C VAL A 34 -39.95 -5.86 -6.79
N GLU A 35 -40.45 -6.87 -7.51
CA GLU A 35 -39.59 -7.80 -8.23
C GLU A 35 -39.09 -7.11 -9.50
N VAL A 36 -37.78 -6.89 -9.56
CA VAL A 36 -37.11 -6.32 -10.73
C VAL A 36 -36.35 -7.46 -11.42
N PRO A 37 -36.72 -7.86 -12.64
CA PRO A 37 -35.96 -8.85 -13.39
C PRO A 37 -34.51 -8.41 -13.58
N ASN A 38 -33.57 -9.30 -13.27
CA ASN A 38 -32.15 -9.12 -13.56
C ASN A 38 -31.75 -10.10 -14.68
N PRO A 39 -32.08 -9.80 -15.96
CA PRO A 39 -31.83 -10.70 -17.08
C PRO A 39 -30.33 -10.95 -17.30
N ASP A 40 -29.48 -10.02 -16.88
CA ASP A 40 -28.02 -10.11 -16.97
C ASP A 40 -27.38 -10.68 -15.68
N CYS A 41 -28.14 -11.45 -14.89
CA CYS A 41 -27.64 -12.06 -13.68
C CYS A 41 -26.54 -13.08 -14.00
N ASN A 42 -25.29 -12.74 -13.65
CA ASN A 42 -24.13 -13.62 -13.81
C ASN A 42 -23.91 -14.55 -12.60
N LEU A 43 -24.82 -14.58 -11.62
CA LEU A 43 -24.74 -15.54 -10.54
C LEU A 43 -25.06 -16.93 -11.08
N PRO A 44 -24.32 -17.96 -10.67
CA PRO A 44 -24.66 -19.32 -11.04
C PRO A 44 -26.01 -19.72 -10.41
N PRO A 45 -26.70 -20.73 -10.97
CA PRO A 45 -27.95 -21.25 -10.40
C PRO A 45 -27.80 -21.60 -8.92
N ALA A 46 -28.88 -21.46 -8.14
CA ALA A 46 -28.84 -21.67 -6.68
C ALA A 46 -28.25 -23.03 -6.27
N GLY A 47 -28.50 -24.10 -7.04
CA GLY A 47 -27.94 -25.43 -6.79
C GLY A 47 -26.43 -25.57 -7.03
N GLN A 48 -25.78 -24.54 -7.59
CA GLN A 48 -24.32 -24.45 -7.78
C GLN A 48 -23.66 -23.50 -6.77
N LEU A 49 -24.45 -22.81 -5.94
CA LEU A 49 -23.91 -21.97 -4.88
C LEU A 49 -23.39 -22.85 -3.75
N LEU A 50 -22.18 -22.54 -3.29
CA LEU A 50 -21.57 -23.20 -2.16
C LEU A 50 -21.68 -22.29 -0.95
N GLU A 51 -22.51 -22.67 0.02
CA GLU A 51 -22.60 -21.96 1.29
C GLU A 51 -21.33 -22.17 2.13
N ILE A 52 -20.89 -21.08 2.74
CA ILE A 52 -19.86 -21.12 3.79
C ILE A 52 -20.50 -20.72 5.11
N THR A 53 -20.07 -21.38 6.17
CA THR A 53 -20.49 -21.07 7.53
C THR A 53 -19.90 -19.73 7.99
N GLN A 54 -20.56 -19.09 8.96
CA GLN A 54 -20.04 -17.88 9.59
C GLN A 54 -18.64 -18.09 10.21
N ALA A 55 -18.37 -19.29 10.73
CA ALA A 55 -17.08 -19.64 11.30
C ALA A 55 -15.99 -19.75 10.22
N GLU A 56 -16.27 -20.36 9.08
CA GLU A 56 -15.35 -20.42 7.93
C GLU A 56 -15.04 -19.02 7.40
N TYR A 57 -16.07 -18.17 7.26
CA TYR A 57 -15.90 -16.77 6.88
C TYR A 57 -14.96 -16.02 7.84
N GLN A 58 -15.20 -16.15 9.15
CA GLN A 58 -14.35 -15.52 10.17
C GLN A 58 -12.90 -16.03 10.13
N ALA A 59 -12.71 -17.34 9.91
CA ALA A 59 -11.37 -17.93 9.80
C ALA A 59 -10.63 -17.42 8.55
N LEU A 60 -11.29 -17.32 7.40
CA LEU A 60 -10.71 -16.76 6.17
C LEU A 60 -10.34 -15.29 6.35
N PHE A 61 -11.22 -14.50 6.99
CA PHE A 61 -10.94 -13.09 7.26
C PHE A 61 -9.75 -12.90 8.22
N ALA A 62 -9.66 -13.74 9.27
CA ALA A 62 -8.51 -13.75 10.16
C ALA A 62 -7.21 -14.15 9.43
N ALA A 63 -7.29 -15.10 8.48
CA ALA A 63 -6.16 -15.50 7.67
C ALA A 63 -5.66 -14.38 6.75
N GLN A 64 -6.56 -13.56 6.19
CA GLN A 64 -6.17 -12.36 5.42
C GLN A 64 -5.41 -11.35 6.28
N ALA A 65 -5.82 -11.15 7.54
CA ALA A 65 -5.10 -10.31 8.48
C ALA A 65 -3.68 -10.84 8.81
N GLN A 66 -3.42 -12.12 8.55
CA GLN A 66 -2.11 -12.75 8.67
C GLN A 66 -1.29 -12.70 7.36
N GLY A 67 -1.79 -12.02 6.32
CA GLY A 67 -1.10 -11.88 5.04
C GLY A 67 -1.36 -13.01 4.04
N LYS A 68 -2.30 -13.92 4.32
CA LYS A 68 -2.71 -14.96 3.37
C LYS A 68 -3.65 -14.39 2.31
N VAL A 69 -3.66 -15.04 1.15
CA VAL A 69 -4.60 -14.74 0.06
C VAL A 69 -5.73 -15.76 0.07
N ILE A 70 -6.97 -15.29 -0.16
CA ILE A 70 -8.12 -16.18 -0.31
C ILE A 70 -8.30 -16.47 -1.79
N GLN A 71 -8.22 -17.75 -2.16
CA GLN A 71 -8.41 -18.20 -3.53
C GLN A 71 -9.52 -19.26 -3.59
N ALA A 72 -10.29 -19.26 -4.67
CA ALA A 72 -11.25 -20.32 -4.93
C ALA A 72 -10.49 -21.58 -5.42
N VAL A 73 -10.50 -22.63 -4.61
CA VAL A 73 -10.02 -23.97 -4.95
C VAL A 73 -11.23 -24.88 -5.03
N GLU A 74 -11.50 -25.45 -6.20
CA GLU A 74 -12.70 -26.28 -6.46
C GLU A 74 -14.02 -25.59 -6.07
N GLY A 75 -14.09 -24.26 -6.28
CA GLY A 75 -15.25 -23.43 -5.95
C GLY A 75 -15.37 -23.04 -4.47
N ARG A 76 -14.48 -23.52 -3.60
CA ARG A 76 -14.46 -23.15 -2.17
C ARG A 76 -13.36 -22.15 -1.86
N PRO A 77 -13.61 -21.16 -0.99
CA PRO A 77 -12.58 -20.23 -0.56
C PRO A 77 -11.60 -20.91 0.39
N VAL A 78 -10.31 -20.88 0.03
CA VAL A 78 -9.21 -21.43 0.83
C VAL A 78 -8.18 -20.34 1.06
N ALA A 79 -7.68 -20.24 2.31
CA ALA A 79 -6.57 -19.35 2.63
C ALA A 79 -5.24 -20.01 2.27
N LEU A 80 -4.54 -19.45 1.30
CA LEU A 80 -3.25 -19.91 0.83
C LEU A 80 -2.17 -18.87 1.13
N ASP A 81 -0.93 -19.34 1.23
CA ASP A 81 0.20 -18.42 1.28
C ASP A 81 0.33 -17.71 -0.07
N PRO A 82 0.63 -16.39 -0.07
CA PRO A 82 0.85 -15.68 -1.32
C PRO A 82 1.98 -16.35 -2.11
N PRO A 83 1.89 -16.39 -3.45
CA PRO A 83 2.98 -16.91 -4.26
C PRO A 83 4.28 -16.15 -3.93
N PRO A 84 5.44 -16.83 -3.96
CA PRO A 84 6.71 -16.16 -3.75
C PRO A 84 6.90 -15.05 -4.77
N LEU A 85 7.62 -13.99 -4.37
CA LEU A 85 7.95 -12.89 -5.26
C LEU A 85 8.67 -13.41 -6.50
N THR A 86 8.34 -12.83 -7.66
CA THR A 86 9.10 -13.10 -8.88
C THR A 86 10.53 -12.58 -8.74
N TRP A 87 11.45 -13.14 -9.53
CA TRP A 87 12.83 -12.65 -9.54
C TRP A 87 12.90 -11.15 -9.84
N GLU A 88 12.09 -10.65 -10.78
CA GLU A 88 12.03 -9.22 -11.11
C GLU A 88 11.61 -8.37 -9.91
N GLN A 89 10.64 -8.83 -9.12
CA GLN A 89 10.19 -8.14 -7.91
C GLN A 89 11.28 -8.14 -6.84
N VAL A 90 11.97 -9.27 -6.63
CA VAL A 90 13.11 -9.37 -5.71
C VAL A 90 14.22 -8.41 -6.13
N ARG A 91 14.60 -8.42 -7.41
CA ARG A 91 15.61 -7.53 -8.00
C ARG A 91 15.24 -6.07 -7.81
N ALA A 92 14.00 -5.69 -8.11
CA ALA A 92 13.51 -4.32 -7.93
C ALA A 92 13.60 -3.89 -6.46
N GLY A 93 13.20 -4.76 -5.52
CA GLY A 93 13.32 -4.48 -4.09
C GLY A 93 14.75 -4.19 -3.64
N HIS A 94 15.73 -4.99 -4.09
CA HIS A 94 17.15 -4.77 -3.78
C HIS A 94 17.66 -3.45 -4.37
N VAL A 95 17.35 -3.16 -5.64
CA VAL A 95 17.72 -1.90 -6.30
C VAL A 95 17.14 -0.71 -5.53
N THR A 96 15.88 -0.76 -5.13
CA THR A 96 15.26 0.31 -4.32
C THR A 96 15.95 0.48 -2.97
N SER A 97 16.28 -0.61 -2.27
CA SER A 97 16.99 -0.54 -0.98
C SER A 97 18.39 0.06 -1.11
N VAL A 98 19.14 -0.31 -2.14
CA VAL A 98 20.46 0.28 -2.43
C VAL A 98 20.33 1.78 -2.72
N GLN A 99 19.41 2.19 -3.60
CA GLN A 99 19.19 3.60 -3.90
C GLN A 99 18.83 4.40 -2.64
N LEU A 100 17.91 3.90 -1.81
CA LEU A 100 17.52 4.54 -0.56
C LEU A 100 18.72 4.69 0.39
N PHE A 101 19.58 3.68 0.50
CA PHE A 101 20.79 3.74 1.33
C PHE A 101 21.78 4.80 0.84
N LEU A 102 21.99 4.88 -0.48
CA LEU A 102 22.86 5.90 -1.07
C LEU A 102 22.34 7.31 -0.78
N ASP A 103 21.04 7.54 -0.97
CA ASP A 103 20.40 8.83 -0.71
C ASP A 103 20.42 9.18 0.79
N GLN A 104 20.18 8.22 1.68
CA GLN A 104 20.26 8.44 3.13
C GLN A 104 21.68 8.77 3.58
N THR A 105 22.70 8.16 2.96
CA THR A 105 24.10 8.46 3.26
C THR A 105 24.46 9.88 2.82
N ALA A 106 23.99 10.32 1.64
CA ALA A 106 24.16 11.71 1.20
C ALA A 106 23.45 12.71 2.13
N LYS A 107 22.22 12.38 2.57
CA LYS A 107 21.47 13.18 3.55
C LYS A 107 22.19 13.36 4.87
N LYS A 108 22.84 12.31 5.38
CA LYS A 108 23.66 12.39 6.60
C LYS A 108 24.86 13.33 6.44
N ALA A 109 25.38 13.49 5.21
CA ALA A 109 26.45 14.43 4.90
C ALA A 109 25.95 15.86 4.62
N GLY A 110 24.65 16.13 4.74
CA GLY A 110 24.06 17.47 4.60
C GLY A 110 23.49 17.79 3.21
N TYR A 111 23.47 16.83 2.29
CA TYR A 111 22.88 17.00 0.95
C TYR A 111 21.39 16.62 0.94
N SER A 112 20.65 17.04 -0.09
CA SER A 112 19.23 16.69 -0.22
C SER A 112 19.02 15.24 -0.66
N ASP A 113 19.85 14.75 -1.59
CA ASP A 113 19.93 13.36 -2.03
C ASP A 113 21.31 13.06 -2.66
N LEU A 114 21.50 11.84 -3.18
CA LEU A 114 22.77 11.48 -3.83
C LEU A 114 23.04 12.29 -5.10
N LYS A 115 22.01 12.66 -5.86
CA LYS A 115 22.15 13.39 -7.13
C LYS A 115 22.66 14.80 -6.88
N ASP A 116 22.13 15.44 -5.85
CA ASP A 116 22.57 16.75 -5.36
C ASP A 116 24.07 16.75 -5.04
N ALA A 117 24.53 15.80 -4.21
CA ALA A 117 25.95 15.66 -3.90
C ALA A 117 26.83 15.46 -5.16
N ILE A 118 26.39 14.59 -6.08
CA ILE A 118 27.13 14.27 -7.31
C ILE A 118 27.15 15.44 -8.32
N SER A 119 26.17 16.34 -8.25
CA SER A 119 26.09 17.50 -9.14
C SER A 119 27.27 18.45 -8.95
N TYR A 120 27.86 18.48 -7.76
CA TYR A 120 29.01 19.33 -7.43
C TYR A 120 30.37 18.77 -7.86
N ALA A 121 30.46 17.56 -8.42
CA ALA A 121 31.77 16.93 -8.68
C ALA A 121 32.67 17.72 -9.66
N ASP A 122 32.07 18.64 -10.44
CA ASP A 122 32.75 19.48 -11.42
C ASP A 122 32.75 20.96 -10.99
N GLU A 123 32.45 21.27 -9.71
CA GLU A 123 32.38 22.63 -9.14
C GLU A 123 33.77 23.29 -9.05
N PRO A 124 34.03 24.40 -9.77
CA PRO A 124 35.35 25.03 -9.78
C PRO A 124 35.57 26.06 -8.67
N ALA A 125 34.51 26.64 -8.09
CA ALA A 125 34.62 27.76 -7.16
C ALA A 125 34.82 27.30 -5.70
N VAL A 126 34.31 26.12 -5.34
CA VAL A 126 34.37 25.61 -3.96
C VAL A 126 34.99 24.20 -3.94
N PRO A 127 36.32 24.08 -3.73
CA PRO A 127 37.04 22.81 -3.80
C PRO A 127 36.50 21.72 -2.86
N LYS A 128 35.91 22.10 -1.73
CA LYS A 128 35.28 21.15 -0.80
C LYS A 128 34.11 20.41 -1.43
N PHE A 129 33.18 21.13 -2.08
CA PHE A 129 32.01 20.52 -2.73
C PHE A 129 32.41 19.69 -3.95
N GLN A 130 33.45 20.11 -4.66
CA GLN A 130 34.05 19.31 -5.72
C GLN A 130 34.57 17.97 -5.21
N ALA A 131 35.38 18.01 -4.16
CA ALA A 131 35.97 16.81 -3.58
C ALA A 131 34.91 15.83 -3.06
N ASP A 132 33.88 16.34 -2.37
CA ASP A 132 32.74 15.53 -1.90
C ASP A 132 31.96 14.95 -3.10
N GLY A 133 31.64 15.76 -4.11
CA GLY A 133 30.89 15.31 -5.28
C GLY A 133 31.63 14.21 -6.07
N VAL A 134 32.95 14.32 -6.21
CA VAL A 134 33.80 13.28 -6.82
C VAL A 134 33.78 12.00 -5.97
N ALA A 135 33.87 12.12 -4.65
CA ALA A 135 33.82 10.98 -3.73
C ALA A 135 32.46 10.25 -3.81
N PHE A 136 31.34 10.98 -3.75
CA PHE A 136 30.00 10.41 -3.91
C PHE A 136 29.79 9.78 -5.29
N ARG A 137 30.29 10.42 -6.37
CA ARG A 137 30.17 9.90 -7.74
C ARG A 137 30.92 8.57 -7.89
N THR A 138 32.13 8.50 -7.35
CA THR A 138 32.97 7.30 -7.38
C THR A 138 32.36 6.18 -6.54
N TRP A 139 31.97 6.51 -5.31
CA TRP A 139 31.36 5.57 -4.37
C TRP A 139 30.06 4.96 -4.93
N ARG A 140 29.16 5.79 -5.49
CA ARG A 140 27.95 5.32 -6.15
C ARG A 140 28.25 4.28 -7.23
N SER A 141 29.24 4.53 -8.08
CA SER A 141 29.61 3.61 -9.15
C SER A 141 30.08 2.26 -8.60
N LEU A 142 30.88 2.26 -7.53
CA LEU A 142 31.34 1.03 -6.88
C LEU A 142 30.18 0.26 -6.22
N CYS A 143 29.26 0.96 -5.54
CA CYS A 143 28.07 0.35 -4.96
C CYS A 143 27.18 -0.32 -6.02
N TRP A 144 26.95 0.35 -7.16
CA TRP A 144 26.15 -0.24 -8.23
C TRP A 144 26.84 -1.41 -8.93
N ALA A 145 28.15 -1.31 -9.17
CA ALA A 145 28.92 -2.43 -9.71
C ALA A 145 28.78 -3.67 -8.81
N TYR A 146 29.02 -3.50 -7.51
CA TYR A 146 28.84 -4.58 -6.53
C TYR A 146 27.41 -5.13 -6.51
N CYS A 147 26.40 -4.25 -6.45
CA CYS A 147 25.00 -4.65 -6.41
C CYS A 147 24.61 -5.50 -7.63
N TYR A 148 24.98 -5.07 -8.84
CA TYR A 148 24.65 -5.82 -10.05
C TYR A 148 25.41 -7.15 -10.15
N ASP A 149 26.67 -7.21 -9.73
CA ASP A 149 27.41 -8.47 -9.64
C ASP A 149 26.71 -9.47 -8.71
N GLN A 150 26.23 -9.00 -7.54
CA GLN A 150 25.46 -9.86 -6.62
C GLN A 150 24.13 -10.29 -7.21
N LEU A 151 23.39 -9.38 -7.85
CA LEU A 151 22.11 -9.71 -8.49
C LEU A 151 22.29 -10.76 -9.60
N THR A 152 23.35 -10.65 -10.41
CA THR A 152 23.70 -11.65 -11.42
C THR A 152 24.07 -13.00 -10.78
N ALA A 153 24.81 -13.00 -9.67
CA ALA A 153 25.13 -14.24 -8.96
C ALA A 153 23.89 -14.93 -8.36
N ILE A 154 22.92 -14.15 -7.87
CA ILE A 154 21.64 -14.66 -7.35
C ILE A 154 20.80 -15.23 -8.49
N GLU A 155 20.67 -14.51 -9.62
CA GLU A 155 19.93 -14.97 -10.80
C GLU A 155 20.49 -16.29 -11.35
N GLN A 156 21.82 -16.46 -11.32
CA GLN A 156 22.50 -17.69 -11.74
C GLN A 156 22.47 -18.80 -10.68
N GLY A 157 21.84 -18.57 -9.52
CA GLY A 157 21.80 -19.54 -8.41
C GLY A 157 23.16 -19.80 -7.74
N LYS A 158 24.16 -18.97 -8.01
CA LYS A 158 25.51 -19.05 -7.39
C LYS A 158 25.52 -18.49 -5.98
N ARG A 159 24.50 -17.71 -5.61
CA ARG A 159 24.34 -17.07 -4.30
C ARG A 159 22.90 -17.18 -3.85
N LYS A 160 22.68 -17.41 -2.54
CA LYS A 160 21.36 -17.33 -1.94
C LYS A 160 20.90 -15.87 -1.91
N THR A 161 19.63 -15.62 -2.22
CA THR A 161 19.02 -14.29 -2.13
C THR A 161 19.16 -13.75 -0.70
N PRO A 162 19.95 -12.68 -0.47
CA PRO A 162 20.07 -12.07 0.85
C PRO A 162 18.82 -11.25 1.17
N SER A 163 18.69 -10.79 2.42
CA SER A 163 17.73 -9.73 2.71
C SER A 163 18.23 -8.38 2.15
N SER A 164 17.33 -7.43 1.93
CA SER A 164 17.71 -6.08 1.50
C SER A 164 18.69 -5.41 2.46
N SER A 165 18.58 -5.64 3.77
CA SER A 165 19.49 -5.07 4.77
C SER A 165 20.88 -5.69 4.69
N ASP A 166 20.97 -7.00 4.45
CA ASP A 166 22.27 -7.67 4.34
C ASP A 166 23.01 -7.22 3.08
N LEU A 167 22.30 -7.10 1.94
CA LEU A 167 22.92 -6.58 0.72
C LEU A 167 23.47 -5.16 0.94
N VAL A 168 22.70 -4.30 1.60
CA VAL A 168 23.12 -2.92 1.88
C VAL A 168 24.33 -2.88 2.83
N ALA A 169 24.41 -3.77 3.81
CA ALA A 169 25.54 -3.87 4.73
C ALA A 169 26.85 -4.31 4.05
N GLU A 170 26.76 -5.00 2.92
CA GLU A 170 27.91 -5.45 2.12
C GLU A 170 28.44 -4.36 1.15
N LEU A 171 27.70 -3.26 0.98
CA LEU A 171 28.12 -2.20 0.07
C LEU A 171 29.41 -1.52 0.54
N PRO A 172 30.24 -1.04 -0.41
CA PRO A 172 31.41 -0.22 -0.09
C PRO A 172 31.07 0.92 0.86
N VAL A 173 31.99 1.24 1.78
CA VAL A 173 31.84 2.39 2.69
C VAL A 173 32.27 3.67 1.97
N LEU A 174 31.48 4.73 2.13
CA LEU A 174 31.84 6.06 1.62
C LEU A 174 33.02 6.63 2.40
N VAL A 175 34.05 7.08 1.69
CA VAL A 175 35.18 7.83 2.25
C VAL A 175 35.11 9.25 1.70
N LEU A 176 34.85 10.23 2.58
CA LEU A 176 34.87 11.64 2.22
C LEU A 176 36.27 12.22 2.47
N PRO A 177 36.80 13.04 1.54
CA PRO A 177 38.17 13.54 1.61
C PRO A 177 38.40 14.56 2.75
N ASN A 178 37.36 15.12 3.35
CA ASN A 178 37.44 16.13 4.41
C ASN A 178 36.49 15.85 5.60
N ALA A 179 36.25 14.58 5.93
CA ALA A 179 35.47 14.19 7.11
C ALA A 179 36.20 14.50 8.43
#